data_AF-A0A933B7Z6-F1
#
_entry.id   AF-A0A933B7Z6-F1
#
_cell.length_a   1.000
_cell.length_b   1.000
_cell.length_c   1.000
_cell.angle_alpha   90.00
_cell.angle_beta   90.00
_cell.angle_gamma   90.00
#
_symmetry.space_group_name_H-M   'P 1'
#
loop_
_entity.id
_entity.type
_entity.pdbx_description
1 polymer ?
#
loop_
_entity_poly.entity_id
_entity_poly.type
_entity_poly.pdbx_seq_one_letter_code
_entity_poly.pdbx_strand_id
1 'polypeptide(L)'
;MRVFNDLEPPRQVSRVHLEREAGMPTWCLITGWTLTNTPCEASARKVDDSGEGVTTLVSGGDAGLRLQPVEGATAWRLDDSRQWGAPFLLIGDPHDLA
;
A
#
# COMPACT_ATOMS: atom_id res chain seq x y z
N MET A 1 -13.12 -10.80 11.78
CA MET A 1 -13.01 -10.37 10.37
C MET A 1 -13.15 -8.85 10.37
N ARG A 2 -12.14 -8.11 9.92
CA ARG A 2 -12.21 -6.65 9.81
C ARG A 2 -12.96 -6.32 8.52
N VAL A 3 -14.00 -5.50 8.61
CA VAL A 3 -14.84 -5.14 7.47
C VAL A 3 -14.67 -3.65 7.24
N PHE A 4 -14.34 -3.28 6.01
CA PHE A 4 -14.19 -1.89 5.60
C PHE A 4 -15.40 -1.49 4.76
N ASN A 5 -16.03 -0.37 5.11
CA ASN A 5 -17.12 0.20 4.32
C ASN A 5 -16.56 1.32 3.45
N ASP A 6 -16.61 1.16 2.14
CA ASP A 6 -16.12 2.16 1.20
C ASP A 6 -16.97 3.43 1.27
N LEU A 7 -16.31 4.58 1.44
CA LEU A 7 -16.96 5.89 1.50
C LEU A 7 -16.80 6.67 0.18
N GLU A 8 -15.78 6.36 -0.60
CA GLU A 8 -15.45 7.02 -1.87
C GLU A 8 -14.91 5.97 -2.88
N PRO A 9 -15.07 6.20 -4.20
CA PRO A 9 -14.49 5.32 -5.21
C PRO A 9 -12.97 5.18 -5.06
N PRO A 10 -12.38 4.02 -5.38
CA PRO A 10 -10.94 3.84 -5.33
C PRO A 10 -10.22 4.71 -6.36
N ARG A 11 -9.06 5.23 -5.99
CA ARG A 11 -8.11 5.90 -6.89
C ARG A 11 -6.81 5.10 -6.95
N GLN A 12 -6.12 5.17 -8.08
CA GLN A 12 -4.80 4.57 -8.22
C GLN A 12 -3.79 5.32 -7.34
N VAL A 13 -2.85 4.56 -6.75
CA VAL A 13 -1.71 5.08 -6.00
C VAL A 13 -0.46 4.32 -6.41
N SER A 14 0.66 5.02 -6.44
CA SER A 14 1.95 4.47 -6.85
C SER A 14 3.02 4.63 -5.78
N ARG A 15 2.77 5.51 -4.80
CA ARG A 15 3.68 5.82 -3.72
C ARG A 15 2.96 5.96 -2.40
N VAL A 16 3.68 5.60 -1.35
CA VAL A 16 3.26 5.81 0.04
C VAL A 16 4.45 6.29 0.85
N HIS A 17 4.21 7.22 1.77
CA HIS A 17 5.20 7.69 2.72
C HIS A 17 5.09 6.85 3.99
N LEU A 18 6.14 6.11 4.33
CA LEU A 18 6.13 5.16 5.46
C LEU A 18 7.40 5.27 6.29
N GLU A 19 7.23 5.09 7.58
CA GLU A 19 8.32 4.91 8.54
C GLU A 19 8.53 3.42 8.79
N ARG A 20 9.32 2.79 7.91
CA ARG A 20 9.71 1.37 8.08
C ARG A 20 10.77 1.20 9.18
N GLU A 21 11.67 2.17 9.29
CA GLU A 21 12.70 2.24 10.31
C GLU A 21 12.42 3.46 11.19
N ALA A 22 12.46 3.26 12.50
CA ALA A 22 12.07 4.29 13.46
C ALA A 22 12.92 5.56 13.29
N GLY A 23 12.25 6.70 13.16
CA GLY A 23 12.83 8.01 12.90
C GLY A 23 13.18 8.30 11.44
N MET A 24 12.88 7.39 10.50
CA MET A 24 13.27 7.51 9.09
C MET A 24 12.07 7.28 8.16
N PRO A 25 11.10 8.21 8.13
CA PRO A 25 10.02 8.18 7.15
C PRO A 25 10.59 8.40 5.74
N THR A 26 10.21 7.53 4.81
CA THR A 26 10.68 7.59 3.42
C THR A 26 9.55 7.31 2.46
N TRP A 27 9.68 7.87 1.25
CA TRP A 27 8.79 7.51 0.15
C TRP A 27 9.13 6.12 -0.38
N CYS A 28 8.11 5.28 -0.44
CA CYS A 28 8.17 3.94 -1.01
C CYS A 28 7.30 3.88 -2.26
N LEU A 29 7.78 3.17 -3.29
CA LEU A 29 6.93 2.73 -4.38
C LEU A 29 6.03 1.61 -3.90
N ILE A 30 4.82 1.53 -4.44
CA ILE A 30 3.85 0.46 -4.17
C ILE A 30 3.26 -0.07 -5.47
N THR A 31 2.97 -1.36 -5.46
CA THR A 31 2.22 -2.06 -6.51
C THR A 31 1.36 -3.13 -5.85
N GLY A 32 0.23 -3.47 -6.46
CA GLY A 32 -0.46 -4.71 -6.15
C GLY A 32 0.33 -5.91 -6.68
N TRP A 33 0.07 -7.08 -6.11
CA TRP A 33 0.70 -8.34 -6.50
C TRP A 33 -0.37 -9.40 -6.68
N THR A 34 -0.23 -10.19 -7.74
CA THR A 34 -1.18 -11.27 -8.03
C THR A 34 -0.68 -12.63 -7.55
N LEU A 35 -1.60 -13.58 -7.37
CA LEU A 35 -1.28 -14.99 -7.10
C LEU A 35 -0.50 -15.65 -8.26
N THR A 36 -0.54 -15.05 -9.45
CA THR A 36 0.28 -15.45 -10.62
C THR A 36 1.68 -14.82 -10.63
N ASN A 37 2.11 -14.18 -9.53
CA ASN A 37 3.40 -13.52 -9.37
C ASN A 37 3.67 -12.38 -10.37
N THR A 38 2.64 -11.60 -10.67
CA THR A 38 2.78 -10.41 -11.53
C THR A 38 2.38 -9.14 -10.78
N PRO A 39 3.09 -8.01 -10.99
CA PRO A 39 2.66 -6.73 -10.46
C PRO A 39 1.37 -6.26 -11.13
N CYS A 40 0.51 -5.62 -10.36
CA CYS A 40 -0.66 -4.89 -10.84
C CYS A 40 -0.79 -3.55 -10.11
N GLU A 41 -1.77 -2.74 -10.48
CA GLU A 41 -1.98 -1.44 -9.83
C GLU A 41 -2.37 -1.59 -8.36
N ALA A 42 -1.89 -0.66 -7.53
CA ALA A 42 -2.39 -0.46 -6.17
C ALA A 42 -3.47 0.62 -6.19
N SER A 43 -4.48 0.47 -5.34
CA SER A 43 -5.58 1.39 -5.18
C SER A 43 -5.72 1.84 -3.73
N ALA A 44 -6.09 3.10 -3.56
CA ALA A 44 -6.42 3.70 -2.28
C ALA A 44 -7.90 4.09 -2.29
N ARG A 45 -8.60 3.82 -1.19
CA ARG A 45 -9.99 4.23 -1.01
C ARG A 45 -10.24 4.65 0.43
N LYS A 46 -11.07 5.66 0.60
CA LYS A 46 -11.50 6.09 1.92
C LYS A 46 -12.52 5.10 2.47
N VAL A 47 -12.32 4.65 3.69
CA VAL A 47 -13.16 3.64 4.33
C VAL A 47 -13.53 4.05 5.75
N ASP A 48 -14.71 3.63 6.19
CA ASP A 48 -15.03 3.54 7.61
C ASP A 48 -14.60 2.16 8.13
N ASP A 49 -13.79 2.16 9.18
CA ASP A 49 -13.26 0.95 9.81
C ASP A 49 -14.10 0.52 11.00
N SER A 50 -15.36 0.16 10.74
CA SER A 50 -16.27 -0.45 11.71
C SER A 50 -16.31 0.27 13.08
N GLY A 51 -16.27 1.61 13.08
CA GLY A 51 -16.32 2.43 14.29
C GLY A 51 -14.98 2.89 14.88
N GLU A 52 -13.82 2.47 14.33
CA GLU A 52 -12.52 3.07 14.68
C GLU A 52 -12.27 4.42 13.98
N GLY A 53 -13.20 4.82 13.11
CA GLY A 53 -13.18 6.09 12.38
C GLY A 53 -12.88 5.92 10.89
N VAL A 54 -12.67 7.06 10.24
CA VAL A 54 -12.42 7.12 8.80
C VAL A 54 -10.91 7.08 8.53
N THR A 55 -10.49 6.21 7.62
CA THR A 55 -9.09 6.06 7.20
C THR A 55 -9.00 5.81 5.69
N THR A 56 -7.79 5.79 5.14
CA THR A 56 -7.56 5.41 3.74
C THR A 56 -6.97 4.02 3.67
N LEU A 57 -7.70 3.08 3.07
CA LEU A 57 -7.24 1.72 2.82
C LEU A 57 -6.52 1.64 1.48
N VAL A 58 -5.27 1.19 1.51
CA VAL A 58 -4.48 0.87 0.32
C VAL A 58 -4.43 -0.64 0.14
N SER A 59 -4.77 -1.12 -1.06
CA SER A 59 -4.78 -2.53 -1.42
C SER A 59 -4.38 -2.73 -2.87
N GLY A 60 -3.99 -3.93 -3.26
CA GLY A 60 -3.69 -4.25 -4.65
C GLY A 60 -3.59 -5.75 -4.85
N GLY A 61 -4.02 -6.22 -6.02
CA GLY A 61 -4.00 -7.63 -6.39
C GLY A 61 -4.76 -8.56 -5.44
N ASP A 62 -4.69 -9.87 -5.72
CA ASP A 62 -5.24 -10.94 -4.89
C ASP A 62 -4.19 -11.56 -3.95
N ALA A 63 -2.92 -11.15 -4.06
CA ALA A 63 -1.82 -11.52 -3.17
C ALA A 63 -1.31 -10.35 -2.30
N GLY A 64 -1.99 -9.21 -2.31
CA GLY A 64 -1.65 -8.02 -1.52
C GLY A 64 -0.66 -7.09 -2.22
N LEU A 65 -0.01 -6.24 -1.44
CA LEU A 65 0.90 -5.20 -1.90
C LEU A 65 2.36 -5.66 -1.88
N ARG A 66 3.14 -5.12 -2.82
CA ARG A 66 4.61 -5.14 -2.80
C ARG A 66 5.12 -3.70 -2.73
N LEU A 67 6.15 -3.50 -1.92
CA LEU A 67 6.73 -2.20 -1.62
C LEU A 67 8.25 -2.24 -1.77
N GLN A 68 8.83 -1.09 -2.11
CA GLN A 68 10.28 -0.86 -2.09
C GLN A 68 10.56 0.63 -1.88
N PRO A 69 11.73 1.05 -1.37
CA PRO A 69 12.08 2.45 -1.27
C PRO A 69 12.16 3.09 -2.67
N VAL A 70 11.81 4.37 -2.80
CA VAL A 70 12.01 5.10 -4.05
C VAL A 70 13.50 5.21 -4.38
N GLU A 71 14.33 5.40 -3.36
CA GLU A 71 15.78 5.42 -3.53
C GLU A 71 16.32 4.02 -3.87
N GLY A 72 17.00 3.91 -5.01
CA GLY A 72 17.56 2.64 -5.47
C GLY A 72 16.51 1.63 -5.94
N ALA A 73 15.31 2.09 -6.33
CA ALA A 73 14.24 1.26 -6.85
C ALA A 73 14.71 0.39 -8.05
N THR A 74 14.24 -0.84 -8.08
CA THR A 74 14.55 -1.85 -9.10
C THR A 74 13.27 -2.52 -9.59
N ALA A 75 13.39 -3.43 -10.56
CA ALA A 75 12.25 -4.24 -10.99
C ALA A 75 11.66 -5.01 -9.81
N TRP A 76 10.33 -5.18 -9.81
CA TRP A 76 9.64 -5.93 -8.76
C TRP A 76 10.07 -7.40 -8.74
N ARG A 77 10.52 -7.86 -7.58
CA ARG A 77 11.08 -9.20 -7.37
C ARG A 77 10.77 -9.69 -5.96
N LEU A 78 10.34 -10.95 -5.86
CA LEU A 78 10.02 -11.57 -4.57
C LEU A 78 11.28 -11.90 -3.75
N ASP A 79 12.40 -12.13 -4.43
CA ASP A 79 13.70 -12.49 -3.87
C ASP A 79 14.61 -11.28 -3.55
N ASP A 80 14.21 -10.06 -3.90
CA ASP A 80 14.92 -8.84 -3.49
C ASP A 80 14.56 -8.48 -2.03
N SER A 81 15.56 -8.52 -1.15
CA SER A 81 15.42 -8.26 0.29
C SER A 81 15.11 -6.81 0.64
N ARG A 82 15.32 -5.87 -0.28
CA ARG A 82 14.92 -4.46 -0.13
C ARG A 82 13.44 -4.24 -0.42
N GLN A 83 12.77 -5.26 -0.97
CA GLN A 83 11.35 -5.24 -1.27
C GLN A 83 10.60 -6.10 -0.25
N TRP A 84 9.41 -5.68 0.15
CA TRP A 84 8.61 -6.41 1.13
C TRP A 84 7.13 -6.42 0.75
N GLY A 85 6.39 -7.38 1.32
CA GLY A 85 4.96 -7.51 1.12
C GLY A 85 4.17 -6.93 2.29
N ALA A 86 2.96 -6.46 2.00
CA ALA A 86 1.94 -6.14 2.99
C ALA A 86 0.58 -6.60 2.47
N PRO A 87 -0.32 -7.16 3.29
CA PRO A 87 -1.65 -7.55 2.81
C PRO A 87 -2.45 -6.33 2.34
N PHE A 88 -2.37 -5.24 3.09
CA PHE A 88 -2.93 -3.92 2.81
C PHE A 88 -2.26 -2.89 3.75
N LEU A 89 -2.50 -1.60 3.54
CA LEU A 89 -2.10 -0.53 4.47
C LEU A 89 -3.32 0.30 4.88
N LEU A 90 -3.31 0.79 6.11
CA LEU A 90 -4.24 1.84 6.57
C LEU A 90 -3.43 3.12 6.74
N ILE A 91 -3.84 4.17 6.05
CA ILE A 91 -3.15 5.45 6.00
C ILE A 91 -4.04 6.52 6.63
N GLY A 92 -3.53 7.14 7.69
CA GLY A 92 -4.23 8.17 8.43
C GLY A 92 -4.29 9.50 7.69
N ASP A 93 -3.18 9.92 7.07
CA ASP A 93 -3.08 11.17 6.32
C ASP A 93 -3.03 10.92 4.81
N PRO A 94 -4.01 11.40 4.02
CA PRO A 94 -3.97 11.30 2.56
C PRO A 94 -2.74 11.91 1.89
N HIS A 95 -2.02 12.83 2.55
CA HIS A 95 -0.77 13.41 2.02
C HIS A 95 0.39 12.41 2.00
N ASP A 96 0.29 11.31 2.74
CA ASP A 96 1.25 10.20 2.68
C ASP A 96 1.03 9.31 1.44
N LEU A 97 0.17 9.69 0.50
CA LEU A 97 -0.14 8.93 -0.72
C LEU A 97 0.05 9.77 -1.98
N ALA A 98 0.73 9.20 -2.99
CA ALA A 98 0.94 9.84 -4.29
C ALA A 98 0.83 8.87 -5.49
#